data_AF-A0A661PRR6-F1
#
_entry.id   AF-A0A661PRR6-F1
#
_cell.length_a   1.000
_cell.length_b   1.000
_cell.length_c   1.000
_cell.angle_alpha   90.00
_cell.angle_beta   90.00
_cell.angle_gamma   90.00
#
_symmetry.space_group_name_H-M   'P 1'
#
loop_
_entity.id
_entity.type
_entity.pdbx_description
1 polymer ?
#
loop_
_entity_poly.entity_id
_entity_poly.type
_entity_poly.pdbx_seq_one_letter_code
_entity_poly.pdbx_strand_id
1 'polypeptide(L)' 'MPRPRKRRSIQGRPVVGAFFPDGTPPWGQGESILPLEGLEAIRLSDFQGLDQETAAVIMNVSRQTFGKILAE' A
#
# COMPACT_ATOMS: atom_id res chain seq x y z
N MET A 1 18.52 -3.43 -16.87
CA MET A 1 17.54 -4.29 -16.15
C MET A 1 16.99 -3.53 -14.95
N PRO A 2 15.66 -3.52 -14.71
CA PRO A 2 15.10 -2.93 -13.50
C PRO A 2 15.66 -3.64 -12.27
N ARG A 3 16.07 -2.88 -11.25
CA ARG A 3 16.54 -3.47 -10.00
C ARG A 3 15.39 -4.26 -9.35
N PRO A 4 15.58 -5.52 -8.94
CA PRO A 4 14.54 -6.27 -8.25
C PRO A 4 14.02 -5.50 -7.03
N ARG A 5 12.70 -5.47 -6.87
CA ARG A 5 12.05 -4.90 -5.67
C ARG A 5 12.60 -5.64 -4.44
N LYS A 6 13.10 -4.90 -3.45
CA LYS A 6 13.55 -5.51 -2.18
C LYS A 6 12.35 -6.13 -1.45
N ARG A 7 12.61 -7.21 -0.72
CA ARG A 7 11.63 -7.78 0.23
C ARG A 7 11.26 -6.73 1.27
N ARG A 8 9.99 -6.70 1.64
CA ARG A 8 9.41 -5.80 2.63
C ARG A 8 8.30 -6.52 3.39
N SER A 9 8.00 -6.03 4.58
CA SER A 9 7.05 -6.67 5.51
C SER A 9 5.67 -6.02 5.37
N ILE A 10 4.64 -6.87 5.40
CA ILE A 10 3.23 -6.46 5.52
C ILE A 10 2.63 -7.23 6.69
N GLN A 11 1.66 -6.64 7.40
CA GLN A 11 1.07 -7.27 8.58
C GLN A 11 0.23 -8.51 8.24
N GLY A 12 -0.35 -8.56 7.03
CA GLY A 12 -1.15 -9.71 6.60
C GLY A 12 -1.70 -9.56 5.19
N ARG A 13 -2.42 -10.60 4.73
CA ARG A 13 -3.16 -10.54 3.48
C ARG A 13 -4.44 -9.70 3.65
N PRO A 14 -4.85 -8.92 2.64
CA PRO A 14 -6.12 -8.22 2.67
C PRO A 14 -7.28 -9.20 2.78
N VAL A 15 -8.27 -8.85 3.59
CA VAL A 15 -9.51 -9.63 3.74
C VAL A 15 -10.46 -9.39 2.55
N VAL A 16 -10.32 -8.25 1.89
CA VAL A 16 -11.14 -7.82 0.76
C VAL A 16 -10.25 -7.53 -0.44
N GLY A 17 -10.61 -8.05 -1.62
CA GLY A 17 -9.81 -7.91 -2.84
C GLY A 17 -10.15 -6.70 -3.71
N ALA A 18 -11.32 -6.08 -3.52
CA ALA A 18 -11.77 -4.94 -4.30
C ALA A 18 -12.77 -4.09 -3.51
N PHE A 19 -12.78 -2.79 -3.77
CA PHE A 19 -13.77 -1.85 -3.26
C PHE A 19 -14.37 -1.10 -4.45
N PHE A 20 -15.69 -0.95 -4.45
CA PHE A 20 -16.43 -0.23 -5.49
C PHE A 20 -17.50 0.66 -4.83
N PRO A 21 -17.72 1.89 -5.35
CA PRO A 21 -18.78 2.75 -4.85
C PRO A 21 -20.15 2.10 -5.05
N ASP A 22 -21.05 2.34 -4.10
CA ASP A 22 -22.41 1.84 -4.16
C ASP A 22 -23.17 2.41 -5.37
N GLY A 23 -24.01 1.59 -5.99
CA GLY A 23 -24.79 1.96 -7.19
C GLY A 23 -24.04 1.94 -8.52
N THR A 24 -22.76 1.56 -8.55
CA THR A 24 -21.96 1.49 -9.78
C THR A 24 -21.74 0.04 -10.24
N PRO A 25 -21.93 -0.29 -11.53
CA PRO A 25 -21.59 -1.62 -12.05
C PRO A 25 -20.08 -1.88 -11.95
N PRO A 26 -19.64 -3.11 -11.61
CA PRO A 26 -18.23 -3.44 -11.49
C PRO A 26 -17.50 -3.52 -12.85
N TRP A 27 -18.21 -3.43 -13.97
CA TRP A 27 -17.66 -3.52 -15.32
C TRP A 27 -17.63 -2.14 -16.01
N GLY A 28 -16.67 -1.96 -16.92
CA GLY A 28 -16.60 -0.79 -17.81
C GLY A 28 -15.98 0.47 -17.18
N GLN A 29 -15.37 0.36 -16.01
CA GLN A 29 -14.66 1.44 -15.33
C GLN A 29 -13.14 1.18 -15.34
N GLY A 30 -12.34 2.24 -15.21
CA GLY A 30 -10.91 2.09 -14.98
C GLY A 30 -10.65 1.52 -13.59
N GLU A 31 -9.79 0.51 -13.50
CA GLU A 31 -9.39 -0.09 -12.22
C GLU A 31 -8.09 0.58 -11.73
N SER A 32 -8.08 1.01 -10.47
CA SER A 32 -6.85 1.39 -9.76
C SER A 32 -6.39 0.23 -8.88
N ILE A 33 -5.23 -0.36 -9.19
CA ILE A 33 -4.68 -1.46 -8.41
C ILE A 33 -3.93 -0.89 -7.22
N LEU A 34 -4.41 -1.15 -6.00
CA LEU A 34 -3.65 -0.88 -4.79
C LEU A 34 -2.69 -2.05 -4.50
N PRO A 35 -1.37 -1.88 -4.62
CA PRO A 35 -0.43 -2.95 -4.31
C PRO A 35 -0.46 -3.26 -2.80
N LEU A 36 -0.08 -4.50 -2.43
CA LEU A 36 -0.05 -4.93 -1.02
C LEU A 36 0.80 -4.03 -0.12
N GLU A 37 1.89 -3.50 -0.68
CA GLU A 37 2.75 -2.54 0.01
C GLU A 37 2.10 -1.18 0.22
N GLY A 38 1.30 -0.71 -0.75
CA GLY A 38 0.51 0.51 -0.61
C GLY A 38 -0.54 0.37 0.47
N LEU A 39 -1.23 -0.76 0.52
CA LEU A 39 -2.22 -1.04 1.58
C LEU A 39 -1.58 -1.01 2.97
N GLU A 40 -0.44 -1.67 3.16
CA GLU A 40 0.26 -1.66 4.44
C GLU A 40 0.76 -0.24 4.81
N ALA A 41 1.25 0.51 3.83
CA ALA A 41 1.72 1.88 4.05
C ALA A 41 0.59 2.80 4.53
N ILE A 42 -0.59 2.75 3.87
CA ILE A 42 -1.80 3.49 4.28
C ILE A 42 -2.26 3.05 5.67
N ARG A 43 -2.23 1.74 5.97
CA ARG A 43 -2.59 1.21 7.29
C ARG A 43 -1.69 1.78 8.40
N LEU A 44 -0.40 1.99 8.13
CA LEU A 44 0.54 2.51 9.12
C LEU A 44 0.47 4.04 9.24
N SER A 45 0.43 4.76 8.13
CA SER A 45 0.40 6.23 8.14
C SER A 45 -0.96 6.78 8.52
N ASP A 46 -2.02 6.41 7.79
CA ASP A 46 -3.30 7.11 7.86
C ASP A 46 -4.19 6.49 8.93
N PHE A 47 -4.24 5.16 9.01
CA PHE A 47 -5.09 4.47 9.97
C PHE A 47 -4.48 4.43 11.39
N GLN A 48 -3.17 4.20 11.51
CA GLN A 48 -2.48 4.18 12.81
C GLN A 48 -1.83 5.51 13.20
N GLY A 49 -1.75 6.48 12.28
CA GLY A 49 -1.18 7.80 12.57
C GLY A 49 0.34 7.81 12.78
N LEU A 50 1.06 6.79 12.31
CA LEU A 50 2.51 6.71 12.48
C LEU A 50 3.23 7.65 11.52
N ASP A 51 4.35 8.21 11.96
CA ASP A 51 5.24 8.95 11.08
C ASP A 51 5.91 8.02 10.05
N GLN A 52 6.39 8.62 8.94
CA GLN A 52 6.97 7.86 7.83
C GLN A 52 8.26 7.13 8.20
N GLU A 53 9.00 7.59 9.21
CA GLU A 53 10.24 6.95 9.64
C GLU A 53 9.92 5.67 10.42
N THR A 54 9.02 5.76 11.41
CA THR A 54 8.53 4.62 12.19
C THR A 54 7.85 3.58 11.29
N ALA A 55 6.97 4.01 10.38
CA ALA A 55 6.29 3.11 9.46
C ALA A 55 7.26 2.41 8.48
N ALA A 56 8.29 3.11 8.01
CA ALA A 56 9.32 2.53 7.15
C ALA A 56 10.11 1.42 7.86
N VAL A 57 10.44 1.62 9.14
CA VAL A 57 11.10 0.61 9.98
C VAL A 57 10.24 -0.64 10.10
N ILE A 58 8.94 -0.51 10.36
CA ILE A 58 8.00 -1.63 10.47
C ILE A 58 7.93 -2.42 9.15
N MET A 59 7.90 -1.74 8.01
CA MET A 59 7.89 -2.37 6.68
C MET A 59 9.27 -2.88 6.25
N ASN A 60 10.32 -2.66 7.04
CA ASN A 60 11.72 -2.99 6.72
C ASN A 60 12.21 -2.36 5.41
N VAL A 61 11.90 -1.07 5.22
CA VAL A 61 12.31 -0.26 4.05
C VAL A 61 12.93 1.05 4.51
N SER A 62 13.60 1.78 3.60
CA SER A 62 14.04 3.14 3.93
C SER A 62 12.84 4.09 3.94
N ARG A 63 12.94 5.19 4.70
CA ARG A 63 11.95 6.28 4.68
C ARG A 63 11.65 6.79 3.28
N GLN A 64 12.67 6.86 2.41
CA GLN A 64 12.49 7.25 1.01
C GLN A 64 11.68 6.19 0.22
N THR A 65 11.93 4.90 0.44
CA THR A 65 11.16 3.84 -0.21
C THR A 65 9.72 3.84 0.29
N PHE A 66 9.49 4.08 1.58
CA PHE A 66 8.14 4.23 2.13
C PHE A 66 7.38 5.38 1.45
N GLY A 67 8.01 6.55 1.31
CA GLY A 67 7.41 7.67 0.59
C GLY A 67 7.11 7.37 -0.89
N LYS A 68 7.91 6.54 -1.55
CA LYS A 68 7.61 6.07 -2.92
C LYS A 68 6.43 5.12 -2.98
N ILE A 69 6.26 4.26 -1.97
CA ILE A 69 5.13 3.33 -1.88
C ILE A 69 3.81 4.11 -1.69
N LEU A 70 3.82 5.20 -0.92
CA LEU A 70 2.65 6.06 -0.74
C LEU A 70 2.30 6.91 -1.97
N ALA A 71 3.23 7.10 -2.90
CA ALA A 71 3.06 7.94 -4.08
C ALA A 71 2.81 7.13 -5.37
N GLU A 72 2.83 5.79 -5.30
CA GLU A 72 2.51 4.86 -6.39
C GLU A 72 0.99 4.67 -6.48
#